data_AF-A0A6M0JUB8-F1
#
_entry.id   AF-A0A6M0JUB8-F1
#
_cell.length_a   1.000
_cell.length_b   1.000
_cell.length_c   1.000
_cell.angle_alpha   90.00
_cell.angle_beta   90.00
_cell.angle_gamma   90.00
#
_symmetry.space_group_name_H-M   'P 1'
#
loop_
_entity.id
_entity.type
_entity.pdbx_description
1 polymer ?
#
loop_
_entity_poly.entity_id
_entity_poly.type
_entity_poly.pdbx_seq_one_letter_code
_entity_poly.pdbx_strand_id
1 'polypeptide(L)'
;MTRPGFGEGVLVALGAALLASVAQTGLSLLIPRADVAQLLCMGLGLGYGLYLLARSGEKAGRVVMVVGWITVSLIVAGFSSGAGLQLLTQLVLVWLTRVLYYQAQPLSAVLDLGLLLLGLAAALWALERTGSLFLTVWMLLLVQALFPLIPRRWEGTRPDEPSEDPFAAAERAAERALSRLSARQ
;
A
#
# COMPACT_ATOMS: atom_id res chain seq x y z
N MET A 1 12.45 4.84 -12.15
CA MET A 1 11.38 4.58 -11.17
C MET A 1 10.71 3.27 -11.55
N THR A 2 10.92 2.20 -10.78
CA THR A 2 10.39 0.87 -11.11
C THR A 2 9.29 0.51 -10.11
N ARG A 3 8.04 0.42 -10.58
CA ARG A 3 6.96 -0.19 -9.81
C ARG A 3 7.39 -1.60 -9.38
N PRO A 4 6.93 -2.11 -8.23
CA PRO A 4 7.13 -3.51 -7.90
C PRO A 4 6.57 -4.35 -9.04
N GLY A 5 7.39 -5.24 -9.60
CA GLY A 5 6.92 -6.17 -10.63
C GLY A 5 6.10 -7.28 -10.00
N PHE A 6 5.23 -7.93 -10.79
CA PHE A 6 4.48 -9.11 -10.33
C PHE A 6 5.43 -10.19 -9.77
N GLY A 7 6.49 -10.54 -10.52
CA GLY A 7 7.47 -11.54 -10.08
C GLY A 7 8.22 -11.17 -8.80
N GLU A 8 8.54 -9.87 -8.61
CA GLU A 8 9.13 -9.35 -7.38
C GLU A 8 8.15 -9.54 -6.20
N GLY A 9 6.87 -9.20 -6.41
CA GLY A 9 5.81 -9.41 -5.42
C GLY A 9 5.59 -10.87 -5.04
N VAL A 10 5.68 -11.79 -6.01
CA VAL A 10 5.59 -13.24 -5.77
C VAL A 10 6.76 -13.72 -4.91
N LEU A 11 7.99 -13.29 -5.19
CA LEU A 11 9.15 -13.67 -4.36
C LEU A 11 9.05 -13.12 -2.93
N VAL A 12 8.61 -11.87 -2.78
CA VAL A 12 8.36 -11.26 -1.47
C VAL A 12 7.27 -11.99 -0.70
N ALA A 13 6.18 -12.38 -1.38
CA ALA A 13 5.12 -13.19 -0.79
C ALA A 13 5.66 -14.53 -0.26
N LEU A 14 6.60 -15.14 -0.99
CA LEU A 14 7.12 -16.47 -0.65
C LEU A 14 8.01 -16.37 0.57
N GLY A 15 8.93 -15.39 0.55
CA GLY A 15 9.80 -15.10 1.68
C GLY A 15 8.99 -14.74 2.93
N ALA A 16 7.97 -13.89 2.80
CA ALA A 16 7.12 -13.50 3.92
C ALA A 16 6.32 -14.68 4.48
N ALA A 17 5.77 -15.55 3.63
CA ALA A 17 5.04 -16.74 4.07
C ALA A 17 5.95 -17.75 4.79
N LEU A 18 7.17 -17.99 4.27
CA LEU A 18 8.17 -18.83 4.92
C LEU A 18 8.59 -18.26 6.27
N LEU A 19 8.93 -16.96 6.30
CA LEU A 19 9.32 -16.27 7.53
C LEU A 19 8.19 -16.30 8.57
N ALA A 20 6.94 -16.07 8.17
CA ALA A 20 5.79 -16.14 9.07
C ALA A 20 5.62 -17.54 9.66
N SER A 21 5.77 -18.59 8.84
CA SER A 21 5.67 -19.97 9.30
C SER A 21 6.77 -20.31 10.30
N VAL A 22 8.02 -19.97 10.01
CA VAL A 22 9.17 -20.21 10.90
C VAL A 22 9.03 -19.41 12.20
N ALA A 23 8.66 -18.13 12.09
CA ALA A 23 8.45 -17.25 13.22
C ALA A 23 7.31 -17.75 14.11
N GLN A 24 6.20 -18.23 13.53
CA GLN A 24 5.11 -18.83 14.30
C GLN A 24 5.61 -20.01 15.14
N THR A 25 6.35 -20.93 14.52
CA THR A 25 6.90 -22.10 15.22
C THR A 25 7.79 -21.68 16.39
N GLY A 26 8.77 -20.81 16.14
CA GLY A 26 9.72 -20.37 17.16
C GLY A 26 9.06 -19.56 18.29
N LEU A 27 8.19 -18.61 17.94
CA LEU A 27 7.59 -17.70 18.92
C LEU A 27 6.53 -18.39 19.78
N SER A 28 5.84 -19.40 19.23
CA SER A 28 4.87 -20.21 19.99
C SER A 28 5.49 -21.03 21.13
N LEU A 29 6.81 -21.17 21.16
CA LEU A 29 7.54 -21.79 22.28
C LEU A 29 7.71 -20.83 23.47
N LEU A 30 7.65 -19.53 23.23
CA LEU A 30 8.00 -18.50 24.19
C LEU A 30 6.78 -17.72 24.71
N ILE A 31 5.74 -17.58 23.88
CA ILE A 31 4.63 -16.64 24.10
C ILE A 31 3.28 -17.34 23.80
N PRO A 32 2.18 -16.98 24.49
CA PRO A 32 0.84 -17.45 24.15
C PRO A 32 0.48 -17.29 22.67
N ARG A 33 -0.28 -18.27 22.14
CA ARG A 33 -0.66 -18.31 20.70
C ARG A 33 -1.40 -17.05 20.22
N ALA A 34 -2.19 -16.41 21.08
CA ALA A 34 -2.94 -15.20 20.74
C ALA A 34 -1.98 -14.03 20.42
N ASP A 35 -1.00 -13.82 21.28
CA ASP A 35 -0.01 -12.74 21.12
C ASP A 35 0.92 -13.02 19.94
N VAL A 36 1.23 -14.29 19.67
CA VAL A 36 1.99 -14.70 18.47
C VAL A 36 1.26 -14.28 17.20
N ALA A 37 -0.05 -14.57 17.08
CA ALA A 37 -0.82 -14.20 15.91
C ALA A 37 -0.89 -12.67 15.72
N GLN A 38 -1.02 -11.94 16.82
CA GLN A 38 -1.01 -10.48 16.82
C GLN A 38 0.32 -9.89 16.37
N LEU A 39 1.44 -10.42 16.89
CA LEU A 39 2.78 -9.99 16.51
C LEU A 39 3.09 -10.34 15.05
N LEU A 40 2.65 -11.51 14.58
CA LEU A 40 2.78 -11.90 13.17
C LEU A 40 2.00 -10.97 12.26
N CYS A 41 0.77 -10.58 12.63
CA CYS A 41 -0.01 -9.61 11.87
C CYS A 41 0.75 -8.28 11.78
N MET A 42 1.23 -7.74 12.91
CA MET A 42 2.02 -6.50 12.92
C MET A 42 3.28 -6.59 12.08
N GLY A 43 4.06 -7.66 12.26
CA GLY A 43 5.31 -7.87 11.55
C GLY A 43 5.12 -8.01 10.05
N LEU A 44 4.11 -8.78 9.61
CA LEU A 44 3.77 -8.94 8.20
C LEU A 44 3.22 -7.64 7.59
N GLY A 45 2.30 -6.97 8.27
CA GLY A 45 1.72 -5.72 7.81
C GLY A 45 2.78 -4.62 7.67
N LEU A 46 3.58 -4.41 8.72
CA LEU A 46 4.66 -3.44 8.71
C LEU A 46 5.75 -3.82 7.71
N GLY A 47 6.17 -5.09 7.65
CA GLY A 47 7.19 -5.55 6.71
C GLY A 47 6.77 -5.35 5.25
N TYR A 48 5.53 -5.68 4.92
CA TYR A 48 4.97 -5.43 3.60
C TYR A 48 4.80 -3.92 3.31
N GLY A 49 4.37 -3.14 4.30
CA GLY A 49 4.30 -1.68 4.22
C GLY A 49 5.68 -1.05 3.94
N LEU A 50 6.71 -1.47 4.67
CA LEU A 50 8.09 -1.01 4.46
C LEU A 50 8.61 -1.37 3.07
N TYR A 51 8.30 -2.57 2.56
CA TYR A 51 8.58 -2.95 1.18
C TYR A 51 7.93 -1.98 0.18
N LEU A 52 6.65 -1.66 0.36
CA LEU A 52 5.94 -0.69 -0.48
C LEU A 52 6.52 0.72 -0.40
N LEU A 53 6.92 1.17 0.80
CA LEU A 53 7.54 2.49 1.00
C LEU A 53 8.96 2.56 0.43
N ALA A 54 9.76 1.50 0.59
CA ALA A 54 11.12 1.42 0.03
C ALA A 54 11.09 1.53 -1.50
N ARG A 55 10.04 0.99 -2.13
CA ARG A 55 9.84 1.03 -3.58
C ARG A 55 9.20 2.33 -4.08
N SER A 56 8.60 3.13 -3.19
CA SER A 56 8.00 4.40 -3.60
C SER A 56 9.10 5.40 -4.02
N GLY A 57 8.80 6.29 -4.95
CA GLY A 57 9.72 7.38 -5.34
C GLY A 57 9.64 8.59 -4.40
N GLU A 58 8.53 8.72 -3.68
CA GLU A 58 8.21 9.86 -2.83
C GLU A 58 8.89 9.74 -1.47
N LYS A 59 9.75 10.69 -1.12
CA LYS A 59 10.48 10.70 0.16
C LYS A 59 9.69 11.38 1.28
N ALA A 60 8.82 12.33 0.93
CA ALA A 60 7.99 13.05 1.88
C ALA A 60 6.97 12.10 2.54
N GLY A 61 6.77 12.24 3.85
CA GLY A 61 5.74 11.49 4.58
C GLY A 61 6.08 10.05 4.98
N ARG A 62 7.22 9.48 4.56
CA ARG A 62 7.58 8.08 4.89
C ARG A 62 7.72 7.83 6.38
N VAL A 63 8.47 8.68 7.07
CA VAL A 63 8.72 8.55 8.50
C VAL A 63 7.40 8.70 9.27
N VAL A 64 6.57 9.68 8.90
CA VAL A 64 5.25 9.88 9.50
C VAL A 64 4.36 8.65 9.28
N MET A 65 4.40 8.05 8.08
CA MET A 65 3.63 6.84 7.79
C MET A 65 4.09 5.66 8.64
N VAL A 66 5.40 5.42 8.75
CA VAL A 66 5.95 4.32 9.58
C VAL A 66 5.65 4.53 11.07
N VAL A 67 5.88 5.75 11.58
CA VAL A 67 5.60 6.08 12.99
C VAL A 67 4.10 5.99 13.29
N GLY A 68 3.26 6.50 12.38
CA GLY A 68 1.80 6.37 12.49
C GLY A 68 1.36 4.92 12.46
N TRP A 69 1.93 4.10 11.57
CA TRP A 69 1.66 2.68 11.48
C TRP A 69 1.97 1.93 12.78
N ILE A 70 3.17 2.15 13.34
CA ILE A 70 3.60 1.54 14.60
C ILE A 70 2.68 2.00 15.73
N THR A 71 2.43 3.30 15.83
CA THR A 71 1.56 3.87 16.87
C THR A 71 0.16 3.25 16.84
N VAL A 72 -0.50 3.23 15.67
CA VAL A 72 -1.84 2.64 15.52
C VAL A 72 -1.81 1.15 15.82
N SER A 73 -0.78 0.43 15.37
CA SER A 73 -0.65 -1.01 15.62
C SER A 73 -0.51 -1.33 17.11
N LEU A 74 0.28 -0.55 17.85
CA LEU A 74 0.47 -0.70 19.29
C LEU A 74 -0.76 -0.30 20.09
N ILE A 75 -1.47 0.75 19.67
CA ILE A 75 -2.75 1.15 20.27
C ILE A 75 -3.75 -0.02 20.14
N VAL A 76 -3.96 -0.55 18.93
CA VAL A 76 -4.88 -1.67 18.73
C VAL A 76 -4.45 -2.90 19.54
N ALA A 77 -3.14 -3.10 19.72
CA ALA A 77 -2.61 -4.15 20.57
C ALA A 77 -2.99 -4.01 22.04
N GLY A 78 -2.89 -2.79 22.57
CA GLY A 78 -3.21 -2.52 23.97
C GLY A 78 -4.71 -2.63 24.28
N PHE A 79 -5.58 -2.37 23.30
CA PHE A 79 -7.03 -2.40 23.47
C PHE A 79 -7.69 -3.74 23.10
N SER A 80 -7.04 -4.57 22.29
CA SER A 80 -7.62 -5.83 21.82
C SER A 80 -6.58 -6.96 21.76
N SER A 81 -6.89 -8.06 22.44
CA SER A 81 -6.17 -9.33 22.33
C SER A 81 -6.58 -10.14 21.10
N GLY A 82 -7.52 -9.64 20.30
CA GLY A 82 -8.05 -10.33 19.13
C GLY A 82 -7.22 -10.08 17.87
N ALA A 83 -6.60 -11.13 17.33
CA ALA A 83 -5.82 -11.07 16.08
C ALA A 83 -6.63 -10.57 14.87
N GLY A 84 -7.97 -10.76 14.88
CA GLY A 84 -8.85 -10.29 13.80
C GLY A 84 -8.86 -8.77 13.65
N LEU A 85 -8.98 -8.03 14.77
CA LEU A 85 -8.93 -6.57 14.72
C LEU A 85 -7.56 -6.08 14.27
N GLN A 86 -6.50 -6.71 14.78
CA GLN A 86 -5.13 -6.42 14.34
C GLN A 86 -4.98 -6.61 12.83
N LEU A 87 -5.44 -7.73 12.28
CA LEU A 87 -5.38 -8.03 10.86
C LEU A 87 -6.09 -6.96 10.03
N LEU A 88 -7.33 -6.60 10.41
CA LEU A 88 -8.09 -5.55 9.74
C LEU A 88 -7.36 -4.21 9.75
N THR A 89 -6.78 -3.84 10.90
CA THR A 89 -5.95 -2.63 11.02
C THR A 89 -4.76 -2.66 10.06
N GLN A 90 -4.03 -3.78 9.97
CA GLN A 90 -2.91 -3.90 9.03
C GLN A 90 -3.37 -3.79 7.57
N LEU A 91 -4.49 -4.42 7.21
CA LEU A 91 -5.03 -4.33 5.84
C LEU A 91 -5.45 -2.90 5.49
N VAL A 92 -6.09 -2.18 6.42
CA VAL A 92 -6.45 -0.76 6.22
C VAL A 92 -5.22 0.11 6.07
N LEU A 93 -4.16 -0.11 6.85
CA LEU A 93 -2.91 0.64 6.74
C LEU A 93 -2.18 0.36 5.41
N VAL A 94 -2.17 -0.90 4.96
CA VAL A 94 -1.66 -1.28 3.63
C VAL A 94 -2.44 -0.58 2.53
N TRP A 95 -3.78 -0.63 2.59
CA TRP A 95 -4.66 0.05 1.65
C TRP A 95 -4.39 1.56 1.60
N LEU A 96 -4.38 2.21 2.77
CA LEU A 96 -4.14 3.65 2.88
C LEU A 96 -2.78 4.03 2.27
N THR A 97 -1.75 3.23 2.51
CA THR A 97 -0.43 3.42 1.89
C THR A 97 -0.51 3.35 0.37
N ARG A 98 -1.23 2.38 -0.18
CA ARG A 98 -1.38 2.24 -1.64
C ARG A 98 -2.18 3.37 -2.25
N VAL A 99 -3.26 3.79 -1.59
CA VAL A 99 -4.06 4.94 -2.02
C VAL A 99 -3.18 6.20 -2.06
N LEU A 100 -2.47 6.50 -0.97
CA LEU A 100 -1.68 7.73 -0.84
C LEU A 100 -0.46 7.79 -1.77
N TYR A 101 0.28 6.69 -1.92
CA TYR A 101 1.55 6.70 -2.66
C TYR A 101 1.41 6.27 -4.12
N TYR A 102 0.39 5.48 -4.45
CA TYR A 102 0.32 4.80 -5.74
C TYR A 102 -0.94 5.08 -6.55
N GLN A 103 -2.00 5.66 -5.99
CA GLN A 103 -3.23 5.90 -6.77
C GLN A 103 -3.53 7.39 -6.90
N ALA A 104 -3.93 7.80 -8.11
CA ALA A 104 -4.31 9.18 -8.40
C ALA A 104 -5.82 9.37 -8.53
N GLN A 105 -6.59 8.27 -8.61
CA GLN A 105 -8.01 8.29 -8.92
C GLN A 105 -8.81 7.43 -7.92
N PRO A 106 -10.03 7.86 -7.55
CA PRO A 106 -10.87 7.12 -6.59
C PRO A 106 -11.28 5.74 -7.12
N LEU A 107 -11.41 5.58 -8.45
CA LEU A 107 -11.75 4.29 -9.05
C LEU A 107 -10.63 3.25 -8.83
N SER A 108 -9.35 3.65 -8.94
CA SER A 108 -8.22 2.79 -8.63
C SER A 108 -8.22 2.37 -7.14
N ALA A 109 -8.71 3.22 -6.25
CA ALA A 109 -8.82 2.93 -4.81
C ALA A 109 -9.88 1.88 -4.49
N VAL A 110 -10.99 1.93 -5.22
CA VAL A 110 -12.05 0.91 -5.10
C VAL A 110 -11.55 -0.43 -5.64
N LEU A 111 -10.83 -0.46 -6.77
CA LEU A 111 -10.27 -1.72 -7.29
C LEU A 111 -9.22 -2.31 -6.36
N ASP A 112 -8.35 -1.49 -5.77
CA ASP A 112 -7.36 -1.97 -4.80
C ASP A 112 -8.01 -2.46 -3.50
N LEU A 113 -9.11 -1.83 -3.06
CA LEU A 113 -9.92 -2.35 -1.97
C LEU A 113 -10.52 -3.72 -2.34
N GLY A 114 -11.04 -3.86 -3.56
CA GLY A 114 -11.51 -5.14 -4.09
C GLY A 114 -10.42 -6.21 -4.09
N LEU A 115 -9.18 -5.85 -4.46
CA LEU A 115 -8.04 -6.77 -4.45
C LEU A 115 -7.64 -7.18 -3.03
N LEU A 116 -7.71 -6.27 -2.06
CA LEU A 116 -7.50 -6.57 -0.65
C LEU A 116 -8.55 -7.53 -0.10
N LEU A 117 -9.82 -7.28 -0.40
CA LEU A 117 -10.93 -8.16 0.01
C LEU A 117 -10.81 -9.55 -0.64
N LEU A 118 -10.46 -9.62 -1.92
CA LEU A 118 -10.23 -10.89 -2.61
C LEU A 118 -9.06 -11.67 -1.98
N GLY A 119 -7.96 -10.99 -1.65
CA GLY A 119 -6.83 -11.59 -0.97
C GLY A 119 -7.20 -12.12 0.42
N LEU A 120 -7.98 -11.33 1.19
CA LEU A 120 -8.49 -11.75 2.50
C LEU A 120 -9.39 -12.98 2.38
N ALA A 121 -10.32 -12.99 1.42
CA ALA A 121 -11.19 -14.15 1.16
C ALA A 121 -10.40 -15.41 0.80
N ALA A 122 -9.39 -15.28 -0.07
CA ALA A 122 -8.50 -16.39 -0.43
C ALA A 122 -7.69 -16.90 0.76
N ALA A 123 -7.22 -16.01 1.63
CA ALA A 123 -6.49 -16.34 2.84
C ALA A 123 -7.37 -17.08 3.85
N LEU A 124 -8.59 -16.60 4.09
CA LEU A 124 -9.57 -17.25 4.97
C LEU A 124 -9.96 -18.63 4.43
N TRP A 125 -10.23 -18.74 3.13
CA TRP A 125 -10.49 -20.02 2.49
C TRP A 125 -9.34 -21.01 2.66
N ALA A 126 -8.09 -20.57 2.46
CA ALA A 126 -6.92 -21.39 2.67
C ALA A 126 -6.75 -21.81 4.14
N LEU A 127 -7.01 -20.90 5.07
CA LEU A 127 -6.93 -21.15 6.51
C LEU A 127 -7.96 -22.19 6.94
N GLU A 128 -9.22 -22.05 6.51
CA GLU A 128 -10.31 -22.97 6.85
C GLU A 128 -10.09 -24.37 6.25
N ARG A 129 -9.54 -24.46 5.04
CA ARG A 129 -9.35 -25.74 4.34
C ARG A 129 -8.10 -26.51 4.75
N THR A 130 -7.04 -25.81 5.15
CA THR A 130 -5.73 -26.43 5.36
C THR A 130 -5.15 -26.22 6.76
N GLY A 131 -5.57 -25.19 7.48
CA GLY A 131 -4.96 -24.77 8.74
C GLY A 131 -3.50 -24.29 8.63
N SER A 132 -2.96 -24.19 7.41
CA SER A 132 -1.56 -23.86 7.17
C SER A 132 -1.35 -22.34 7.10
N LEU A 133 -0.64 -21.78 8.09
CA LEU A 133 -0.30 -20.35 8.10
C LEU A 133 0.49 -19.95 6.85
N PHE A 134 1.43 -20.80 6.43
CA PHE A 134 2.21 -20.57 5.20
C PHE A 134 1.27 -20.34 4.01
N LEU A 135 0.29 -21.23 3.82
CA LEU A 135 -0.63 -21.13 2.69
C LEU A 135 -1.55 -19.91 2.81
N THR A 136 -2.02 -19.60 4.02
CA THR A 136 -2.83 -18.41 4.31
C THR A 136 -2.10 -17.12 3.94
N VAL A 137 -0.86 -16.94 4.42
CA VAL A 137 -0.05 -15.74 4.14
C VAL A 137 0.34 -15.69 2.67
N TRP A 138 0.73 -16.83 2.10
CA TRP A 138 1.07 -16.94 0.68
C TRP A 138 -0.09 -16.52 -0.20
N MET A 139 -1.29 -17.08 0.00
CA MET A 139 -2.48 -16.75 -0.79
C MET A 139 -2.86 -15.27 -0.67
N LEU A 140 -2.83 -14.72 0.55
CA LEU A 140 -3.06 -13.30 0.77
C LEU A 140 -2.11 -12.45 -0.07
N LEU A 141 -0.80 -12.65 0.11
CA LEU A 141 0.23 -11.83 -0.51
C LEU A 141 0.38 -12.09 -2.01
N LEU A 142 0.08 -13.30 -2.48
CA LEU A 142 0.06 -13.65 -3.90
C LEU A 142 -1.03 -12.86 -4.63
N VAL A 143 -2.24 -12.78 -4.07
CA VAL A 143 -3.30 -11.92 -4.62
C VAL A 143 -2.87 -10.45 -4.55
N GLN A 144 -2.24 -10.03 -3.45
CA GLN A 144 -1.71 -8.67 -3.34
C GLN A 144 -0.59 -8.35 -4.36
N ALA A 145 0.13 -9.35 -4.86
CA ALA A 145 1.15 -9.17 -5.89
C ALA A 145 0.57 -8.75 -7.25
N LEU A 146 -0.75 -8.88 -7.47
CA LEU A 146 -1.43 -8.37 -8.67
C LEU A 146 -1.64 -6.86 -8.66
N PHE A 147 -1.43 -6.18 -7.52
CA PHE A 147 -1.56 -4.73 -7.38
C PHE A 147 -0.92 -3.90 -8.52
N PRO A 148 0.28 -4.23 -9.03
CA PRO A 148 0.91 -3.47 -10.12
C PRO A 148 0.12 -3.43 -11.43
N LEU A 149 -0.81 -4.37 -11.64
CA LEU A 149 -1.68 -4.43 -12.83
C LEU A 149 -2.78 -3.35 -12.81
N ILE A 150 -3.06 -2.75 -11.65
CA ILE A 150 -4.09 -1.72 -11.53
C ILE A 150 -3.57 -0.41 -12.17
N PRO A 151 -4.25 0.14 -13.20
CA PRO A 151 -3.84 1.39 -13.83
C PRO A 151 -3.96 2.56 -12.85
N ARG A 152 -2.94 3.45 -12.81
CA ARG A 152 -2.94 4.66 -11.96
C ARG A 152 -3.84 5.77 -12.52
N ARG A 153 -4.01 5.79 -13.83
CA ARG A 153 -4.85 6.72 -14.60
C ARG A 153 -5.48 5.91 -15.73
N TRP A 154 -6.80 5.94 -15.87
CA TRP A 154 -7.44 5.40 -17.07
C TRP A 154 -7.19 6.36 -18.26
N GLU A 155 -6.80 5.80 -19.39
CA GLU A 155 -6.74 6.49 -20.67
C GLU A 155 -8.14 7.05 -20.97
N GLY A 156 -8.26 8.38 -20.95
CA GLY A 156 -9.53 9.09 -21.05
C GLY A 156 -9.71 10.20 -20.00
N THR A 157 -8.93 10.15 -18.91
CA THR A 157 -8.78 11.35 -18.05
C THR A 157 -7.86 12.29 -18.79
N ARG A 158 -8.37 13.46 -19.20
CA ARG A 158 -7.59 14.50 -19.91
C ARG A 158 -6.19 14.59 -19.27
N PRO A 159 -5.11 14.69 -20.06
CA PRO A 159 -3.84 15.10 -19.51
C PRO A 159 -4.11 16.35 -18.67
N ASP A 160 -3.61 16.40 -17.43
CA ASP A 160 -3.34 17.69 -16.82
C ASP A 160 -2.60 18.47 -17.91
N GLU A 161 -3.24 19.50 -18.48
CA GLU A 161 -2.47 20.51 -19.19
C GLU A 161 -1.34 20.85 -18.22
N PRO A 162 -0.07 20.77 -18.65
CA PRO A 162 1.04 21.10 -17.77
C PRO A 162 0.67 22.45 -17.17
N SER A 163 0.53 22.53 -15.85
CA SER A 163 0.03 23.74 -15.19
C SER A 163 0.95 24.85 -15.65
N GLU A 164 0.49 25.59 -16.65
CA GLU A 164 1.28 26.60 -17.29
C GLU A 164 1.48 27.59 -16.17
N ASP A 165 2.73 27.74 -15.72
CA ASP A 165 3.05 28.48 -14.50
C ASP A 165 2.24 29.78 -14.58
N PRO A 166 1.28 30.02 -13.67
CA PRO A 166 0.31 31.09 -13.85
C PRO A 166 1.01 32.44 -14.06
N PHE A 167 2.23 32.54 -13.54
CA PHE A 167 3.17 33.62 -13.79
C PHE A 167 3.65 33.71 -15.24
N ALA A 168 4.11 32.61 -15.85
CA ALA A 168 4.53 32.57 -17.25
C ALA A 168 3.36 32.77 -18.23
N ALA A 169 2.14 32.39 -17.84
CA ALA A 169 0.93 32.70 -18.59
C ALA A 169 0.59 34.20 -18.51
N ALA A 170 0.72 34.80 -17.32
CA ALA A 170 0.53 36.24 -17.11
C ALA A 170 1.60 37.09 -17.82
N GLU A 171 2.86 36.67 -17.80
CA GLU A 171 3.98 37.33 -18.49
C GLU A 171 3.76 37.38 -20.00
N ARG A 172 3.42 36.25 -20.62
CA ARG A 172 3.11 36.19 -22.06
C ARG A 172 1.85 36.97 -22.43
N ALA A 173 0.91 37.15 -21.49
CA ALA A 173 -0.25 38.01 -21.71
C ALA A 173 0.16 39.49 -21.69
N ALA A 174 1.05 39.89 -20.77
CA ALA A 174 1.59 41.23 -20.67
C ALA A 174 2.45 41.61 -21.90
N GLU A 175 3.33 40.73 -22.36
CA GLU A 175 4.14 40.95 -23.58
C GLU A 175 3.27 41.10 -24.83
N ARG A 176 2.18 40.32 -24.94
CA ARG A 176 1.21 40.45 -26.04
C ARG A 176 0.44 41.76 -25.99
N ALA A 177 0.16 42.30 -24.81
CA ALA A 177 -0.47 43.60 -24.67
C ALA A 177 0.50 44.73 -25.08
N LEU A 178 1.78 44.64 -24.67
CA LEU A 178 2.80 45.62 -24.99
C LEU A 178 3.12 45.68 -26.49
N SER A 179 3.28 44.52 -27.14
CA SER A 179 3.53 44.43 -28.59
C SER A 179 2.39 45.00 -29.43
N ARG A 180 1.13 44.88 -28.96
CA ARG A 180 -0.03 45.50 -29.62
C ARG A 180 -0.04 47.03 -29.49
N LEU A 181 0.48 47.57 -28.39
CA LEU A 181 0.58 49.01 -28.18
C LEU A 181 1.71 49.60 -29.00
N SER A 182 2.86 48.93 -29.07
CA SER A 182 4.00 49.38 -29.87
C SER A 182 3.74 49.30 -31.38
N ALA A 183 2.91 48.35 -31.84
CA ALA A 183 2.52 48.23 -33.24
C ALA A 183 1.43 49.23 -33.69
N ARG A 184 0.91 50.06 -32.78
CA ARG A 184 -0.15 51.06 -33.03
C ARG A 184 0.34 52.51 -33.03
N GLN A 185 1.65 52.74 -32.91
CA GLN A 185 2.31 54.04 -33.16
C GLN A 185 2.93 54.03 -34.56
#